data_AF-A0A1Q3HY55-F1
#
_entry.id   AF-A0A1Q3HY55-F1
#
_cell.length_a   1.000
_cell.length_b   1.000
_cell.length_c   1.000
_cell.angle_alpha   90.00
_cell.angle_beta   90.00
_cell.angle_gamma   90.00
#
_symmetry.space_group_name_H-M   'P 1'
#
loop_
_entity.id
_entity.type
_entity.pdbx_description
1 polymer ?
#
loop_
_entity_poly.entity_id
_entity_poly.type
_entity_poly.pdbx_seq_one_letter_code
_entity_poly.pdbx_strand_id
1 'polypeptide(L)'
;MALPKHLDDAADRLHEAFARIEDARAKPTSQESLREWLSALTDYAQALMDLHEFSNESVHEKLHLLSGLLKLQSFPEEPLRELEPQAPQTPGT
;
A
#
# COMPACT_ATOMS: atom_id res chain seq x y z
N MET A 1 -6.51 8.40 18.82
CA MET A 1 -5.17 7.78 18.96
C MET A 1 -5.32 6.26 18.89
N ALA A 2 -5.11 5.66 17.72
CA ALA A 2 -4.97 4.20 17.57
C ALA A 2 -4.31 3.74 16.26
N LEU A 3 -3.70 4.65 15.46
CA LEU A 3 -3.06 4.31 14.20
C LEU A 3 -2.04 3.15 14.30
N PRO A 4 -1.20 3.05 15.36
CA PRO A 4 -0.25 1.95 15.50
C PRO A 4 -0.94 0.57 15.62
N LYS A 5 -2.04 0.50 16.37
CA LYS A 5 -2.75 -0.77 16.60
C LYS A 5 -3.43 -1.30 15.35
N HIS A 6 -4.01 -0.41 14.54
CA HIS A 6 -4.62 -0.81 13.27
C HIS A 6 -3.59 -1.28 12.25
N LEU A 7 -2.38 -0.73 12.29
CA LEU A 7 -1.25 -1.14 11.48
C LEU A 7 -0.74 -2.54 11.90
N ASP A 8 -0.60 -2.77 13.21
CA ASP A 8 -0.23 -4.08 13.76
C ASP A 8 -1.29 -5.13 13.41
N ASP A 9 -2.58 -4.84 13.61
CA ASP A 9 -3.69 -5.74 13.27
C ASP A 9 -3.76 -6.06 11.75
N ALA A 10 -3.41 -5.10 10.89
CA ALA A 10 -3.37 -5.31 9.44
C ALA A 10 -2.13 -6.14 9.03
N ALA A 11 -0.99 -5.92 9.69
CA ALA A 11 0.22 -6.72 9.49
C ALA A 11 0.03 -8.17 9.94
N ASP A 12 -0.66 -8.42 11.05
CA ASP A 12 -0.98 -9.76 11.53
C ASP A 12 -1.91 -10.49 10.55
N ARG A 13 -2.97 -9.82 10.08
CA ARG A 13 -3.88 -10.35 9.05
C ARG A 13 -3.15 -10.68 7.75
N LEU A 14 -2.17 -9.85 7.35
CA LEU A 14 -1.35 -10.11 6.18
C LEU A 14 -0.52 -11.40 6.34
N HIS A 15 0.11 -11.59 7.51
CA HIS A 15 0.91 -12.79 7.79
C HIS A 15 0.04 -14.05 7.82
N GLU A 16 -1.15 -13.97 8.44
CA GLU A 16 -2.09 -15.10 8.49
C GLU A 16 -2.57 -15.48 7.09
N ALA A 17 -2.96 -14.49 6.27
CA ALA A 17 -3.38 -14.73 4.89
C ALA A 17 -2.25 -15.36 4.07
N PHE A 18 -1.00 -14.90 4.24
CA PHE A 18 0.16 -15.48 3.59
C PHE A 18 0.41 -16.94 4.00
N ALA A 19 0.31 -17.26 5.29
CA ALA A 19 0.42 -18.65 5.75
C ALA A 19 -0.66 -19.55 5.12
N ARG A 20 -1.91 -19.06 5.05
CA ARG A 20 -3.02 -19.78 4.40
C ARG A 20 -2.80 -19.99 2.90
N ILE A 21 -2.16 -19.04 2.22
CA ILE A 21 -1.77 -19.19 0.81
C ILE A 21 -0.76 -20.33 0.66
N GLU A 22 0.28 -20.37 1.48
CA GLU A 22 1.32 -21.40 1.40
C GLU A 22 0.76 -22.79 1.76
N ASP A 23 -0.10 -22.87 2.78
CA ASP A 23 -0.80 -24.11 3.13
C ASP A 23 -1.68 -24.62 1.99
N ALA A 24 -2.44 -23.73 1.33
CA ALA A 24 -3.27 -24.10 0.20
C ALA A 24 -2.44 -24.53 -1.03
N ARG A 25 -1.25 -23.93 -1.22
CA ARG A 25 -0.30 -24.30 -2.30
C ARG A 25 0.37 -25.65 -2.06
N ALA A 26 0.57 -26.04 -0.80
CA ALA A 26 1.14 -27.34 -0.45
C ALA A 26 0.16 -28.50 -0.65
N LYS A 27 -1.15 -28.22 -0.67
CA LYS A 27 -2.19 -29.22 -0.92
C LYS A 27 -2.23 -29.62 -2.41
N PRO A 28 -2.62 -30.87 -2.73
CA PRO A 28 -2.92 -31.25 -4.10
C PRO A 28 -3.99 -30.34 -4.72
N THR A 29 -3.86 -30.03 -6.01
CA THR A 29 -4.83 -29.20 -6.72
C THR A 29 -6.18 -29.88 -6.78
N SER A 30 -7.13 -29.35 -6.01
CA SER A 30 -8.53 -29.73 -5.97
C SER A 30 -9.37 -28.46 -6.03
N GLN A 31 -10.66 -28.59 -6.35
CA GLN A 31 -11.56 -27.43 -6.35
C GLN A 31 -11.60 -26.75 -4.97
N GLU A 32 -11.48 -27.52 -3.90
CA GLU A 32 -11.48 -27.02 -2.53
C GLU A 32 -10.20 -26.26 -2.21
N SER A 33 -9.02 -26.82 -2.51
CA SER A 33 -7.74 -26.13 -2.28
C SER A 33 -7.60 -24.87 -3.13
N LEU A 34 -8.11 -24.88 -4.36
CA LEU A 34 -8.17 -23.69 -5.21
C LEU A 34 -9.09 -22.61 -4.61
N ARG A 35 -10.23 -22.99 -4.02
CA ARG A 35 -11.13 -22.03 -3.36
C ARG A 35 -10.49 -21.43 -2.12
N GLU A 36 -9.85 -22.26 -1.29
CA GLU A 36 -9.10 -21.80 -0.12
C GLU A 36 -7.97 -20.83 -0.52
N TRP A 37 -7.23 -21.16 -1.57
CA TRP A 37 -6.16 -20.33 -2.11
C TRP A 37 -6.68 -18.97 -2.59
N LEU A 38 -7.79 -18.94 -3.35
CA LEU A 38 -8.41 -17.70 -3.82
C LEU A 38 -8.95 -16.84 -2.67
N SER A 39 -9.54 -17.46 -1.65
CA SER A 39 -9.98 -16.75 -0.44
C SER A 39 -8.79 -16.11 0.28
N ALA A 40 -7.71 -16.86 0.49
CA ALA A 40 -6.53 -16.35 1.18
C ALA A 40 -5.83 -15.23 0.39
N LEU A 41 -5.83 -15.30 -0.95
CA LEU A 41 -5.35 -14.21 -1.80
C LEU A 41 -6.20 -12.94 -1.68
N THR A 42 -7.51 -13.09 -1.51
CA THR A 42 -8.43 -11.96 -1.32
C THR A 42 -8.18 -11.31 0.04
N ASP A 43 -8.05 -12.12 1.09
CA ASP A 43 -7.73 -11.66 2.45
C ASP A 43 -6.37 -10.94 2.48
N TYR A 44 -5.37 -11.47 1.77
CA TYR A 44 -4.04 -10.86 1.63
C TYR A 44 -4.10 -9.50 0.92
N ALA A 45 -4.84 -9.40 -0.18
CA ALA A 45 -5.02 -8.14 -0.91
C ALA A 45 -5.73 -7.08 -0.05
N GLN A 46 -6.74 -7.47 0.73
CA GLN A 46 -7.43 -6.55 1.64
C GLN A 46 -6.47 -6.03 2.73
N ALA A 47 -5.70 -6.90 3.37
CA ALA A 47 -4.73 -6.50 4.38
C ALA A 47 -3.66 -5.54 3.82
N LEU A 48 -3.23 -5.72 2.57
CA LEU A 48 -2.33 -4.78 1.90
C LEU A 48 -2.95 -3.40 1.67
N MET A 49 -4.23 -3.34 1.28
CA MET A 49 -4.93 -2.06 1.11
C MET A 49 -5.04 -1.32 2.43
N ASP A 50 -5.44 -2.01 3.50
CA ASP A 50 -5.53 -1.45 4.85
C ASP A 50 -4.16 -0.90 5.31
N LEU A 51 -3.07 -1.66 5.12
CA LEU A 51 -1.70 -1.21 5.44
C LEU A 51 -1.31 0.05 4.66
N HIS A 52 -1.67 0.12 3.38
CA HIS A 52 -1.36 1.26 2.53
C HIS A 52 -2.13 2.51 2.96
N GLU A 53 -3.41 2.36 3.30
CA GLU A 53 -4.27 3.44 3.80
C GLU A 53 -3.70 4.03 5.10
N PHE A 54 -3.43 3.21 6.11
CA PHE A 54 -2.88 3.68 7.39
C PHE A 54 -1.49 4.30 7.24
N SER A 55 -0.65 3.78 6.33
CA SER A 55 0.66 4.36 6.04
C SER A 55 0.52 5.75 5.40
N ASN A 56 -0.38 5.90 4.43
CA ASN A 56 -0.60 7.18 3.76
C ASN A 56 -1.17 8.22 4.73
N GLU A 57 -2.16 7.85 5.55
CA GLU A 57 -2.69 8.71 6.62
C GLU A 57 -1.57 9.20 7.55
N SER A 58 -0.67 8.30 7.97
CA SER A 58 0.47 8.66 8.82
C SER A 58 1.44 9.64 8.15
N VAL A 59 1.71 9.46 6.85
CA VAL A 59 2.57 10.37 6.08
C VAL A 59 1.91 11.74 5.94
N HIS A 60 0.61 11.79 5.63
CA HIS A 60 -0.15 13.03 5.54
C HIS A 60 -0.16 13.79 6.87
N GLU A 61 -0.38 13.11 8.00
CA GLU A 61 -0.36 13.72 9.33
C GLU A 61 1.03 14.31 9.66
N LYS A 62 2.11 13.59 9.33
CA LYS A 62 3.49 14.07 9.54
C LYS A 62 3.82 15.27 8.65
N LEU A 63 3.41 15.24 7.38
CA LEU A 63 3.60 16.37 6.47
C LEU A 63 2.83 17.58 6.98
N HIS A 64 1.56 17.43 7.37
CA HIS A 64 0.74 18.51 7.91
C HIS A 64 1.36 19.14 9.17
N LEU A 65 1.90 18.33 10.08
CA LEU A 65 2.64 18.83 11.25
C LEU A 65 3.89 19.62 10.83
N LEU A 66 4.64 19.12 9.84
CA LEU A 66 5.83 19.78 9.33
C LEU A 66 5.51 21.14 8.67
N SER A 67 4.45 21.25 7.86
CA SER A 67 4.04 22.55 7.27
C SER A 67 3.63 23.55 8.33
N GLY A 68 2.90 23.10 9.36
CA GLY A 68 2.55 23.92 10.52
C GLY A 68 3.79 24.48 11.23
N LEU A 69 4.81 23.65 11.47
CA LEU A 69 6.09 24.06 12.08
C LEU A 69 6.89 25.02 11.19
N LEU A 70 6.88 24.79 9.87
CA LEU A 70 7.58 25.63 8.89
C LEU A 70 6.81 26.90 8.51
N LYS A 71 5.61 27.13 9.08
CA LYS A 71 4.66 28.20 8.69
C LYS A 71 4.35 28.23 7.20
N LEU A 72 4.47 27.09 6.52
CA LEU A 72 4.07 26.93 5.13
C LEU A 72 2.53 26.85 5.13
N GLN A 73 1.87 27.84 4.50
CA GLN A 73 0.41 27.95 4.53
C GLN A 73 -0.31 26.81 3.78
N SER A 74 0.39 26.07 2.92
CA SER A 74 -0.11 24.86 2.25
C SER A 74 1.06 24.14 1.56
N PHE A 75 0.97 22.81 1.44
CA PHE A 75 1.74 22.09 0.44
C PHE A 75 1.09 22.32 -0.93
N PRO A 76 1.87 22.42 -2.01
CA PRO A 76 1.30 22.47 -3.35
C PRO A 76 0.48 21.18 -3.59
N GLU A 77 -0.81 21.34 -3.91
CA GLU A 77 -1.72 20.25 -4.31
C GLU A 77 -1.44 19.72 -5.72
N GLU A 78 -0.46 20.30 -6.41
CA GLU A 78 -0.06 19.82 -7.72
C GLU A 78 0.52 18.41 -7.57
N PRO A 79 -0.08 17.40 -8.23
CA PRO A 79 0.60 16.13 -8.37
C PRO A 79 1.97 16.43 -8.97
N LEU A 80 3.01 15.75 -8.50
CA LEU A 80 4.34 15.71 -9.12
C LEU A 80 4.22 15.08 -10.53
N ARG A 81 3.49 15.74 -11.42
CA ARG A 81 3.46 15.43 -12.83
C ARG A 81 4.74 15.99 -13.40
N GLU A 82 5.54 15.03 -13.86
CA GLU A 82 6.47 15.23 -14.97
C GLU A 82 7.78 15.94 -14.57
N LEU A 83 8.56 15.27 -13.72
CA LEU A 83 9.96 15.06 -14.08
C LEU A 83 10.01 13.97 -15.17
N GLU A 84 9.34 14.21 -16.31
CA GLU A 84 9.67 13.48 -17.52
C GLU A 84 11.10 13.87 -17.88
N PRO A 85 12.01 12.91 -18.08
CA PRO A 85 13.31 13.22 -18.63
C PRO A 85 13.07 13.83 -20.01
N GLN A 86 13.36 15.12 -20.15
CA GLN A 86 13.32 15.83 -21.43
C GLN A 86 14.15 15.03 -22.44
N ALA A 87 13.47 14.35 -23.37
CA ALA A 87 14.15 13.70 -24.48
C ALA A 87 14.89 14.79 -25.28
N PRO A 88 16.16 14.57 -25.67
CA PRO A 88 16.92 15.57 -26.42
C PRO A 88 16.20 15.87 -27.74
N GLN A 89 15.87 17.13 -27.97
CA GLN A 89 15.35 17.58 -29.26
C GLN A 89 16.40 17.31 -30.34
N THR A 90 16.13 16.42 -31.28
CA THR A 90 16.92 16.28 -32.50
C THR A 90 16.74 17.55 -33.36
N PRO A 91 17.83 18.23 -33.78
CA PRO A 91 17.72 19.39 -34.66
C PRO A 91 17.15 18.97 -36.02
N GLY A 92 16.23 19.78 -36.54
CA GLY A 92 15.48 19.53 -37.77
C GLY A 92 16.33 19.39 -39.03
N THR A 93 15.72 18.73 -40.01
CA THR A 93 16.09 18.70 -41.44
C THR A 93 16.07 20.07 -42.09
#